data_AF-A0A328DSM8-F1
#
_entry.id   AF-A0A328DSM8-F1
#
_cell.length_a   1.000
_cell.length_b   1.000
_cell.length_c   1.000
_cell.angle_alpha   90.00
_cell.angle_beta   90.00
_cell.angle_gamma   90.00
#
_symmetry.space_group_name_H-M   'P 1'
#
loop_
_entity.id
_entity.type
_entity.pdbx_description
1 polymer ?
#
loop_
_entity_poly.entity_id
_entity_poly.type
_entity_poly.pdbx_seq_one_letter_code
_entity_poly.pdbx_strand_id
1 'polypeptide(L)'
;MEAHYHFYFKFLFLLLPIIFQSALSEIIFEERFDDPGWRERWVLSDWKRREGKAGTFKHTAGKWPGDPDDKGIQTHNDAKHFAISAKIPEFSNKNRTLVVQYSIRFEQDIECGGGYIKLLSAYVNQKKFGGDTPYSLMFGPDLCGSQTKKLHAIVSYQGQNYPIKKNLVCETDKLTHFYTFIIRPDATYSILIDNRERESGSLYTDWDILPPRKIKDVHAKKPADWDDREYIDSLDDEKPEGYDKIPPEISDPKAKKPADWDDEEDGTWRPPKVPNPEYKGPSKRKKIKNPNYKGKWRTPWIDNPEFEDDPDLYVLKPVKYVGIEVWQVKAGSLFDNILICDDPQYAKEVVNEIWAKNREVRNIYKDSSIDPIETPDLFLFNVDTSQAEMEAFEEAEKMRKAREEEEARRAREEGEKRRKERDLRYKRRRRVSFLLSTPPVPYLSSSSFFWAVSYLSSSFLIWQKNNNNVTFLPSIHYPLLPHITFHLFYISL
;
A
#
# COMPACT_ATOMS: atom_id res chain seq x y z
N MET A 1 11.42 -8.86 91.59
CA MET A 1 11.82 -7.54 91.08
C MET A 1 12.74 -7.78 89.91
N GLU A 2 12.29 -7.38 88.71
CA GLU A 2 13.10 -7.06 87.51
C GLU A 2 13.95 -8.21 86.93
N ALA A 3 14.04 -8.51 85.63
CA ALA A 3 13.86 -7.67 84.46
C ALA A 3 13.85 -8.56 83.18
N HIS A 4 13.00 -8.18 82.23
CA HIS A 4 13.17 -8.24 80.76
C HIS A 4 13.53 -9.56 80.06
N TYR A 5 12.50 -10.34 79.70
CA TYR A 5 12.55 -11.26 78.55
C TYR A 5 12.24 -10.49 77.26
N HIS A 6 13.26 -10.26 76.43
CA HIS A 6 13.09 -9.72 75.07
C HIS A 6 12.59 -10.81 74.13
N PHE A 7 11.32 -10.70 73.75
CA PHE A 7 10.66 -11.51 72.73
C PHE A 7 11.22 -11.12 71.35
N TYR A 8 12.03 -11.98 70.75
CA TYR A 8 12.50 -11.83 69.37
C TYR A 8 11.34 -12.11 68.39
N PHE A 9 10.58 -11.07 68.03
CA PHE A 9 9.66 -11.13 66.90
C PHE A 9 10.47 -10.99 65.61
N LYS A 10 10.91 -12.12 65.03
CA LYS A 10 11.50 -12.15 63.68
C LYS A 10 10.40 -11.83 62.67
N PHE A 11 10.27 -10.55 62.30
CA PHE A 11 9.58 -10.15 61.08
C PHE A 11 10.42 -10.66 59.89
N LEU A 12 10.06 -11.83 59.36
CA LEU A 12 10.58 -12.33 58.10
C LEU A 12 9.94 -11.50 56.98
N PHE A 13 10.59 -10.38 56.62
CA PHE A 13 10.30 -9.68 55.36
C PHE A 13 10.72 -10.60 54.22
N LEU A 14 9.76 -11.34 53.66
CA LEU A 14 9.87 -11.98 52.35
C LEU A 14 9.95 -10.86 51.30
N LEU A 15 11.16 -10.39 51.01
CA LEU A 15 11.46 -9.64 49.80
C LEU A 15 11.40 -10.61 48.62
N LEU A 16 10.19 -10.81 48.09
CA LEU A 16 9.97 -11.32 46.75
C LEU A 16 10.65 -10.33 45.78
N PRO A 17 11.67 -10.73 45.00
CA PRO A 17 12.11 -9.92 43.89
C PRO A 17 10.96 -9.96 42.88
N ILE A 18 10.15 -8.90 42.86
CA ILE A 18 9.29 -8.62 41.72
C ILE A 18 10.27 -8.36 40.57
N ILE A 19 10.52 -9.39 39.77
CA ILE A 19 11.16 -9.25 38.47
C ILE A 19 10.18 -8.41 37.66
N PHE A 20 10.33 -7.08 37.73
CA PHE A 20 9.80 -6.20 36.71
C PHE A 20 10.55 -6.57 35.44
N GLN A 21 9.95 -7.47 34.67
CA GLN A 21 10.31 -7.68 33.30
C GLN A 21 9.87 -6.41 32.59
N SER A 22 10.75 -5.41 32.56
CA SER A 22 10.58 -4.23 31.72
C SER A 22 10.54 -4.76 30.30
N ALA A 23 9.35 -4.92 29.75
CA ALA A 23 9.15 -5.05 28.32
C ALA A 23 9.65 -3.73 27.73
N LEU A 24 10.91 -3.71 27.31
CA LEU A 24 11.45 -2.59 26.56
C LEU A 24 10.71 -2.59 25.23
N SER A 25 9.92 -1.54 24.99
CA SER A 25 9.36 -1.22 23.68
C SER A 25 10.50 -1.04 22.69
N GLU A 26 10.48 -1.76 21.58
CA GLU A 26 11.48 -1.71 20.53
C GLU A 26 10.95 -0.86 19.37
N ILE A 27 11.64 0.26 19.10
CA ILE A 27 11.46 1.03 17.87
C ILE A 27 12.31 0.35 16.79
N ILE A 28 11.64 -0.35 15.87
CA ILE A 28 12.30 -1.13 14.81
C ILE A 28 12.77 -0.20 13.69
N PHE A 29 11.93 0.76 13.32
CA PHE A 29 12.23 1.77 12.31
C PHE A 29 11.41 3.02 12.56
N GLU A 30 12.06 4.18 12.48
CA GLU A 30 11.41 5.48 12.52
C GLU A 30 12.07 6.40 11.49
N GLU A 31 11.27 7.03 10.65
CA GLU A 31 11.70 8.00 9.64
C GLU A 31 10.77 9.21 9.66
N ARG A 32 11.35 10.36 10.02
CA ARG A 32 10.69 11.67 10.06
C ARG A 32 11.17 12.62 8.96
N PHE A 33 12.13 12.20 8.13
CA PHE A 33 12.70 12.99 7.04
C PHE A 33 13.18 14.40 7.47
N ASP A 34 13.55 14.59 8.73
CA ASP A 34 14.03 15.85 9.31
C ASP A 34 15.49 16.17 8.93
N ASP A 35 16.26 15.15 8.53
CA ASP A 35 17.66 15.28 8.17
C ASP A 35 17.96 14.91 6.70
N PRO A 36 18.97 15.52 6.05
CA PRO A 36 19.30 15.25 4.64
C PRO A 36 19.84 13.83 4.39
N GLY A 37 20.22 13.10 5.44
CA GLY A 37 20.71 11.72 5.39
C GLY A 37 19.64 10.71 5.00
N TRP A 38 18.35 11.10 4.92
CA TRP A 38 17.29 10.25 4.36
C TRP A 38 17.65 9.72 2.96
N ARG A 39 18.42 10.46 2.16
CA ARG A 39 18.88 10.04 0.82
C ARG A 39 19.82 8.84 0.84
N GLU A 40 20.51 8.60 1.94
CA GLU A 40 21.37 7.43 2.14
C GLU A 40 20.55 6.24 2.65
N ARG A 41 19.51 6.49 3.44
CA ARG A 41 18.59 5.47 3.98
C ARG A 41 17.63 4.92 2.91
N TRP A 42 17.16 5.79 2.00
CA TRP A 42 16.16 5.47 1.00
C TRP A 42 16.75 5.29 -0.40
N VAL A 43 16.44 4.16 -1.02
CA VAL A 43 16.90 3.81 -2.36
C VAL A 43 15.75 3.93 -3.35
N LEU A 44 15.90 4.87 -4.29
CA LEU A 44 15.02 4.98 -5.44
C LEU A 44 15.23 3.80 -6.40
N SER A 45 14.13 3.18 -6.80
CA SER A 45 14.12 2.06 -7.75
C SER A 45 14.33 2.53 -9.19
N ASP A 46 15.00 1.69 -9.99
CA ASP A 46 15.13 1.88 -11.44
C ASP A 46 13.98 1.22 -12.21
N TRP A 47 13.02 0.60 -11.51
CA TRP A 47 11.81 0.03 -12.10
C TRP A 47 11.04 1.13 -12.86
N LYS A 48 10.54 0.79 -14.05
CA LYS A 48 9.87 1.72 -14.99
C LYS A 48 10.72 2.89 -15.54
N ARG A 49 12.01 3.00 -15.18
CA ARG A 49 12.89 4.07 -15.69
C ARG A 49 13.09 4.01 -17.21
N ARG A 50 13.31 2.81 -17.76
CA ARG A 50 13.48 2.60 -19.22
C ARG A 50 12.22 2.92 -20.03
N GLU A 51 11.05 2.78 -19.42
CA GLU A 51 9.76 3.12 -20.02
C GLU A 51 9.44 4.62 -19.93
N GLY A 52 10.29 5.42 -19.25
CA GLY A 52 10.03 6.83 -18.97
C GLY A 52 8.85 7.03 -18.01
N LYS A 53 8.43 6.00 -17.28
CA LYS A 53 7.27 6.01 -16.38
C LYS A 53 7.63 6.05 -14.89
N ALA A 54 8.92 6.07 -14.54
CA ALA A 54 9.38 6.24 -13.17
C ALA A 54 9.22 7.71 -12.72
N GLY A 55 8.65 7.89 -11.53
CA GLY A 55 8.49 9.18 -10.86
C GLY A 55 9.67 9.49 -9.95
N THR A 56 9.73 10.72 -9.45
CA THR A 56 10.77 11.17 -8.51
C THR A 56 10.16 11.69 -7.22
N PHE A 57 10.95 11.78 -6.15
CA PHE A 57 10.49 12.32 -4.87
C PHE A 57 11.19 13.66 -4.59
N LYS A 58 10.44 14.62 -4.05
CA LYS A 58 10.94 15.88 -3.53
C LYS A 58 10.93 15.85 -2.00
N HIS A 59 11.96 16.39 -1.37
CA HIS A 59 11.99 16.58 0.07
C HIS A 59 11.45 17.99 0.38
N THR A 60 10.26 18.07 0.97
CA THR A 60 9.51 19.32 1.11
C THR A 60 8.47 19.22 2.22
N ALA A 61 8.12 20.35 2.84
CA ALA A 61 7.03 20.46 3.80
C ALA A 61 5.66 20.70 3.12
N GLY A 62 5.64 20.79 1.78
CA GLY A 62 4.45 21.07 0.97
C GLY A 62 4.16 22.56 0.81
N LYS A 63 3.01 22.91 0.21
CA LYS A 63 2.62 24.31 -0.05
C LYS A 63 2.11 25.05 1.19
N TRP A 64 1.47 24.33 2.11
CA TRP A 64 0.95 24.88 3.37
C TRP A 64 1.42 24.00 4.54
N PRO A 65 2.70 24.11 4.92
CA PRO A 65 3.21 23.42 6.08
C PRO A 65 2.66 24.03 7.36
N GLY A 66 2.44 23.19 8.38
CA GLY A 66 2.24 23.70 9.75
C GLY A 66 3.55 24.19 10.37
N ASP A 67 4.63 23.50 10.03
CA ASP A 67 6.01 23.85 10.35
C ASP A 67 6.85 23.68 9.07
N PRO A 68 7.50 24.73 8.53
CA PRO A 68 8.33 24.66 7.31
C PRO A 68 9.53 23.70 7.41
N ASP A 69 9.96 23.38 8.63
CA ASP A 69 11.05 22.44 8.87
C ASP A 69 10.57 20.98 8.95
N ASP A 70 9.26 20.76 9.14
CA ASP A 70 8.59 19.45 9.13
C ASP A 70 8.40 18.94 7.69
N LYS A 71 9.49 18.41 7.12
CA LYS A 71 9.58 17.99 5.71
C LYS A 71 9.37 16.50 5.58
N GLY A 72 8.57 16.09 4.61
CA GLY A 72 8.44 14.70 4.18
C GLY A 72 8.95 14.47 2.75
N ILE A 73 8.68 13.29 2.21
CA ILE A 73 8.91 12.98 0.80
C ILE A 73 7.62 13.09 -0.02
N GLN A 74 7.60 14.02 -0.97
CA GLN A 74 6.48 14.27 -1.85
C GLN A 74 6.68 13.64 -3.21
N THR A 75 5.65 12.98 -3.75
CA THR A 75 5.68 12.49 -5.13
C THR A 75 5.77 13.65 -6.11
N HIS A 76 6.63 13.52 -7.12
CA HIS A 76 6.86 14.53 -8.15
C HIS A 76 6.77 13.95 -9.57
N ASN A 77 6.16 14.72 -10.47
CA ASN A 77 5.83 14.39 -11.86
C ASN A 77 4.55 13.55 -12.01
N ASP A 78 3.59 14.11 -12.73
CA ASP A 78 2.29 13.48 -12.97
C ASP A 78 2.38 12.24 -13.87
N ALA A 79 1.40 11.34 -13.72
CA ALA A 79 1.26 10.09 -14.46
C ALA A 79 2.52 9.22 -14.41
N LYS A 80 3.03 8.96 -13.21
CA LYS A 80 4.22 8.14 -12.95
C LYS A 80 3.99 7.07 -11.89
N HIS A 81 4.83 6.03 -11.97
CA HIS A 81 5.03 5.05 -10.90
C HIS A 81 6.15 5.52 -9.98
N PHE A 82 5.85 5.64 -8.71
CA PHE A 82 6.77 5.99 -7.65
C PHE A 82 7.20 4.73 -6.93
N ALA A 83 8.50 4.47 -6.81
CA ALA A 83 9.02 3.28 -6.15
C ALA A 83 10.31 3.61 -5.39
N ILE A 84 10.24 3.65 -4.06
CA ILE A 84 11.38 3.93 -3.17
C ILE A 84 11.32 3.00 -1.96
N SER A 85 12.47 2.59 -1.44
CA SER A 85 12.52 1.67 -0.31
C SER A 85 13.67 1.97 0.63
N ALA A 86 13.46 1.80 1.93
CA ALA A 86 14.49 1.86 2.96
C ALA A 86 14.76 0.47 3.54
N LYS A 87 16.02 0.22 3.87
CA LYS A 87 16.44 -0.99 4.57
C LYS A 87 16.26 -0.78 6.07
N ILE A 88 15.68 -1.76 6.75
CA ILE A 88 15.45 -1.74 8.19
C ILE A 88 16.18 -2.92 8.86
N PRO A 89 16.40 -2.89 10.19
CA PRO A 89 16.83 -4.06 10.93
C PRO A 89 15.88 -5.23 10.66
N GLU A 90 16.43 -6.38 10.29
CA GLU A 90 15.62 -7.55 9.98
C GLU A 90 14.89 -8.02 11.23
N PHE A 91 13.56 -8.12 11.16
CA PHE A 91 12.74 -8.47 12.31
C PHE A 91 11.60 -9.41 11.93
N SER A 92 11.07 -10.09 12.95
CA SER A 92 9.85 -10.90 12.87
C SER A 92 8.94 -10.52 14.04
N ASN A 93 7.65 -10.34 13.77
CA ASN A 93 6.67 -10.03 14.80
C ASN A 93 6.21 -11.24 15.62
N LYS A 94 6.88 -12.40 15.52
CA LYS A 94 6.58 -13.56 16.37
C LYS A 94 6.68 -13.20 17.85
N ASN A 95 5.63 -13.53 18.61
CA ASN A 95 5.46 -13.25 20.05
C ASN A 95 5.44 -11.77 20.44
N ARG A 96 5.22 -10.85 19.48
CA ARG A 96 5.12 -9.42 19.76
C ARG A 96 4.06 -8.75 18.89
N THR A 97 3.58 -7.61 19.37
CA THR A 97 2.71 -6.76 18.57
C THR A 97 3.53 -6.14 17.44
N LEU A 98 2.93 -5.99 16.27
CA LEU A 98 3.47 -5.19 15.17
C LEU A 98 2.60 -3.96 15.02
N VAL A 99 3.22 -2.78 15.09
CA VAL A 99 2.60 -1.51 14.76
C VAL A 99 3.26 -0.96 13.51
N VAL A 100 2.46 -0.61 12.52
CA VAL A 100 2.88 0.06 11.28
C VAL A 100 2.10 1.35 11.19
N GLN A 101 2.78 2.48 11.32
CA GLN A 101 2.18 3.80 11.33
C GLN A 101 2.90 4.69 10.34
N TYR A 102 2.15 5.52 9.62
CA TYR A 102 2.73 6.62 8.87
C TYR A 102 1.69 7.71 8.65
N SER A 103 2.17 8.89 8.30
CA SER A 103 1.32 10.00 7.89
C SER A 103 1.39 10.21 6.38
N ILE A 104 0.25 10.58 5.82
CA ILE A 104 0.17 10.98 4.42
C ILE A 104 -0.75 12.18 4.27
N ARG A 105 -0.36 13.11 3.40
CA ARG A 105 -1.19 14.24 2.97
C ARG A 105 -1.38 14.22 1.47
N PHE A 106 -2.63 14.22 1.03
CA PHE A 106 -3.00 14.43 -0.36
C PHE A 106 -3.21 15.92 -0.62
N GLU A 107 -2.11 16.64 -0.77
CA GLU A 107 -2.13 18.09 -0.96
C GLU A 107 -2.74 18.49 -2.32
N GLN A 108 -2.57 17.61 -3.30
CA GLN A 108 -3.16 17.70 -4.62
C GLN A 108 -4.57 17.10 -4.63
N ASP A 109 -5.42 17.57 -5.56
CA ASP A 109 -6.68 16.89 -5.88
C ASP A 109 -6.39 15.54 -6.54
N ILE A 110 -6.17 14.52 -5.71
CA ILE A 110 -5.81 13.19 -6.19
C ILE A 110 -7.03 12.55 -6.85
N GLU A 111 -7.02 12.51 -8.18
CA GLU A 111 -8.08 11.84 -8.94
C GLU A 111 -7.91 10.33 -8.91
N CYS A 112 -6.69 9.84 -9.13
CA CYS A 112 -6.35 8.44 -9.04
C CYS A 112 -4.89 8.24 -8.65
N GLY A 113 -4.64 7.61 -7.51
CA GLY A 113 -3.35 7.14 -7.08
C GLY A 113 -3.35 6.49 -5.70
N GLY A 114 -2.32 5.68 -5.48
CA GLY A 114 -2.06 5.03 -4.20
C GLY A 114 -1.35 5.94 -3.21
N GLY A 115 -1.58 5.68 -1.93
CA GLY A 115 -0.91 6.31 -0.80
C GLY A 115 -0.43 5.30 0.25
N TYR A 116 -0.30 4.03 -0.13
CA TYR A 116 0.06 2.93 0.77
C TYR A 116 1.56 2.64 0.83
N ILE A 117 1.95 1.96 1.90
CA ILE A 117 3.31 1.43 2.09
C ILE A 117 3.29 -0.10 2.07
N LYS A 118 4.45 -0.69 1.80
CA LYS A 118 4.67 -2.14 1.80
C LYS A 118 5.82 -2.50 2.75
N LEU A 119 5.61 -3.55 3.54
CA LEU A 119 6.68 -4.23 4.26
C LEU A 119 7.18 -5.40 3.43
N LEU A 120 8.49 -5.48 3.24
CA LEU A 120 9.13 -6.37 2.28
C LEU A 120 10.07 -7.34 2.99
N SER A 121 10.13 -8.56 2.46
CA SER A 121 11.00 -9.60 2.99
C SER A 121 12.48 -9.42 2.63
N ALA A 122 13.36 -10.23 3.24
CA ALA A 122 14.82 -10.11 3.12
C ALA A 122 15.41 -10.23 1.70
N TYR A 123 14.68 -10.78 0.72
CA TYR A 123 15.19 -11.15 -0.60
C TYR A 123 14.90 -10.11 -1.70
N VAL A 124 14.68 -8.84 -1.33
CA VAL A 124 14.32 -7.79 -2.29
C VAL A 124 15.54 -7.02 -2.79
N ASN A 125 15.65 -6.90 -4.12
CA ASN A 125 16.58 -5.96 -4.75
C ASN A 125 15.92 -4.58 -4.83
N GLN A 126 16.33 -3.65 -3.95
CA GLN A 126 15.77 -2.29 -3.86
C GLN A 126 15.80 -1.52 -5.19
N LYS A 127 16.81 -1.74 -6.05
CA LYS A 127 16.90 -1.08 -7.37
C LYS A 127 15.93 -1.64 -8.41
N LYS A 128 15.33 -2.80 -8.15
CA LYS A 128 14.31 -3.41 -9.00
C LYS A 128 12.94 -3.45 -8.32
N PHE A 129 12.79 -2.81 -7.15
CA PHE A 129 11.55 -2.77 -6.40
C PHE A 129 10.42 -2.15 -7.25
N GLY A 130 9.27 -2.80 -7.27
CA GLY A 130 8.12 -2.43 -8.10
C GLY A 130 6.87 -3.22 -7.72
N GLY A 131 5.81 -3.09 -8.54
CA GLY A 131 4.49 -3.69 -8.30
C GLY A 131 4.50 -5.19 -7.99
N ASP A 132 5.28 -5.97 -8.73
CA ASP A 132 5.34 -7.44 -8.60
C ASP A 132 6.29 -7.92 -7.49
N THR A 133 6.92 -7.01 -6.75
CA THR A 133 7.86 -7.40 -5.69
C THR A 133 7.09 -8.04 -4.53
N PRO A 134 7.46 -9.26 -4.08
CA PRO A 134 6.82 -9.90 -2.94
C PRO A 134 6.93 -9.04 -1.67
N TYR A 135 5.80 -8.85 -1.01
CA TYR A 135 5.68 -8.15 0.26
C TYR A 135 5.09 -9.10 1.32
N SER A 136 5.14 -8.67 2.57
CA SER A 136 4.55 -9.36 3.72
C SER A 136 3.27 -8.65 4.18
N LEU A 137 3.23 -7.32 4.01
CA LEU A 137 2.10 -6.47 4.33
C LEU A 137 2.05 -5.31 3.34
N MET A 138 0.86 -4.96 2.87
CA MET A 138 0.57 -3.68 2.21
C MET A 138 -0.56 -2.99 2.96
N PHE A 139 -0.33 -1.74 3.38
CA PHE A 139 -1.28 -1.00 4.20
C PHE A 139 -1.32 0.48 3.79
N GLY A 140 -2.53 1.02 3.62
CA GLY A 140 -2.74 2.45 3.37
C GLY A 140 -3.84 2.79 2.36
N PRO A 141 -4.13 4.09 2.16
CA PRO A 141 -5.21 4.54 1.30
C PRO A 141 -4.88 4.34 -0.19
N ASP A 142 -5.92 4.08 -0.97
CA ASP A 142 -5.91 4.01 -2.43
C ASP A 142 -7.16 4.68 -2.97
N LEU A 143 -6.94 5.76 -3.72
CA LEU A 143 -7.96 6.67 -4.20
C LEU A 143 -7.96 6.58 -5.72
N CYS A 144 -9.08 6.23 -6.34
CA CYS A 144 -9.22 6.22 -7.80
C CYS A 144 -10.67 6.49 -8.21
N GLY A 145 -10.91 7.72 -8.65
CA GLY A 145 -12.21 8.25 -9.03
C GLY A 145 -13.19 8.32 -7.86
N SER A 146 -14.47 8.41 -8.18
CA SER A 146 -15.55 8.39 -7.18
C SER A 146 -15.84 7.01 -6.60
N GLN A 147 -15.38 5.94 -7.27
CA GLN A 147 -15.75 4.56 -6.96
C GLN A 147 -14.74 3.83 -6.05
N THR A 148 -13.47 4.23 -6.08
CA THR A 148 -12.41 3.57 -5.31
C THR A 148 -11.84 4.52 -4.28
N LYS A 149 -12.35 4.44 -3.05
CA LYS A 149 -11.82 5.17 -1.89
C LYS A 149 -11.56 4.17 -0.79
N LYS A 150 -10.56 3.31 -0.99
CA LYS A 150 -10.34 2.12 -0.17
C LYS A 150 -9.11 2.30 0.70
N LEU A 151 -9.19 1.81 1.93
CA LEU A 151 -8.03 1.61 2.78
C LEU A 151 -7.60 0.15 2.64
N HIS A 152 -6.47 -0.08 1.98
CA HIS A 152 -5.92 -1.43 1.82
C HIS A 152 -5.32 -1.91 3.14
N ALA A 153 -5.63 -3.15 3.49
CA ALA A 153 -4.94 -3.95 4.50
C ALA A 153 -4.78 -5.36 3.93
N ILE A 154 -3.63 -5.60 3.29
CA ILE A 154 -3.35 -6.84 2.55
C ILE A 154 -2.22 -7.57 3.26
N VAL A 155 -2.53 -8.77 3.75
CA VAL A 155 -1.56 -9.65 4.42
C VAL A 155 -1.14 -10.75 3.46
N SER A 156 0.16 -11.01 3.38
CA SER A 156 0.68 -12.06 2.51
C SER A 156 0.93 -13.34 3.31
N TYR A 157 0.26 -14.43 2.91
CA TYR A 157 0.36 -15.75 3.54
C TYR A 157 0.73 -16.79 2.50
N GLN A 158 1.73 -17.63 2.79
CA GLN A 158 2.24 -18.68 1.90
C GLN A 158 2.54 -18.26 0.44
N GLY A 159 2.85 -16.96 0.22
CA GLY A 159 3.17 -16.44 -1.12
C GLY A 159 1.98 -15.89 -1.91
N GLN A 160 0.77 -15.93 -1.33
CA GLN A 160 -0.42 -15.27 -1.86
C GLN A 160 -0.76 -14.03 -1.03
N ASN A 161 -1.39 -13.04 -1.67
CA ASN A 161 -1.80 -11.80 -1.04
C ASN A 161 -3.31 -11.84 -0.77
N TYR A 162 -3.70 -11.65 0.49
CA TYR A 162 -5.09 -11.67 0.93
C TYR A 162 -5.49 -10.25 1.32
N PRO A 163 -6.38 -9.60 0.55
CA PRO A 163 -6.96 -8.34 0.97
C PRO A 163 -8.00 -8.57 2.08
N ILE A 164 -8.17 -7.59 2.95
CA ILE A 164 -9.23 -7.63 3.96
C ILE A 164 -10.61 -7.68 3.27
N LYS A 165 -11.53 -8.48 3.82
CA LYS A 165 -12.91 -8.62 3.30
C LYS A 165 -13.75 -7.37 3.53
N LYS A 166 -13.44 -6.64 4.60
CA LYS A 166 -14.19 -5.45 5.01
C LYS A 166 -13.94 -4.30 4.05
N ASN A 167 -15.00 -3.56 3.71
CA ASN A 167 -14.88 -2.37 2.87
C ASN A 167 -14.48 -1.17 3.73
N LEU A 168 -13.17 -0.94 3.85
CA LEU A 168 -12.62 0.18 4.60
C LEU A 168 -12.51 1.42 3.72
N VAL A 169 -12.94 2.58 4.25
CA VAL A 169 -12.89 3.87 3.55
C VAL A 169 -11.75 4.72 4.10
N CYS A 170 -11.03 5.39 3.22
CA CYS A 170 -9.95 6.33 3.57
C CYS A 170 -10.46 7.77 3.61
N GLU A 171 -9.72 8.64 4.31
CA GLU A 171 -10.00 10.07 4.35
C GLU A 171 -9.66 10.70 3.00
N THR A 172 -10.47 11.69 2.58
CA THR A 172 -10.40 12.28 1.23
C THR A 172 -10.19 13.78 1.21
N ASP A 173 -9.96 14.39 2.37
CA ASP A 173 -9.62 15.80 2.45
C ASP A 173 -8.13 16.03 2.11
N LYS A 174 -7.70 17.30 2.17
CA LYS A 174 -6.32 17.71 1.82
C LYS A 174 -5.39 17.79 3.03
N LEU A 175 -5.84 17.34 4.20
CA LEU A 175 -5.10 17.38 5.45
C LEU A 175 -4.18 16.17 5.57
N THR A 176 -3.25 16.27 6.52
CA THR A 176 -2.41 15.14 6.91
C THR A 176 -3.22 14.20 7.79
N HIS A 177 -3.27 12.93 7.41
CA HIS A 177 -3.85 11.87 8.22
C HIS A 177 -2.82 10.82 8.61
N PHE A 178 -2.94 10.29 9.82
CA PHE A 178 -2.16 9.16 10.30
C PHE A 178 -2.94 7.87 10.08
N TYR A 179 -2.29 6.91 9.44
CA TYR A 179 -2.80 5.55 9.28
C TYR A 179 -1.96 4.62 10.13
N THR A 180 -2.59 3.90 11.06
CA THR A 180 -1.93 2.98 11.98
C THR A 180 -2.57 1.61 11.89
N PHE A 181 -1.77 0.58 11.60
CA PHE A 181 -2.19 -0.81 11.62
C PHE A 181 -1.45 -1.56 12.70
N ILE A 182 -2.22 -2.25 13.56
CA ILE A 182 -1.72 -2.99 14.70
C ILE A 182 -2.11 -4.45 14.52
N ILE A 183 -1.15 -5.37 14.55
CA ILE A 183 -1.36 -6.82 14.58
C ILE A 183 -0.81 -7.36 15.89
N ARG A 184 -1.61 -8.12 16.64
CA ARG A 184 -1.26 -8.67 17.96
C ARG A 184 -0.95 -10.18 17.89
N PRO A 185 -0.24 -10.73 18.90
CA PRO A 185 0.09 -12.15 18.96
C PRO A 185 -1.09 -13.13 19.04
N ASP A 186 -2.28 -12.64 19.38
CA ASP A 186 -3.53 -13.41 19.40
C ASP A 186 -4.25 -13.42 18.04
N ALA A 187 -3.56 -13.00 16.98
CA ALA A 187 -4.11 -12.80 15.64
C ALA A 187 -5.31 -11.84 15.57
N THR A 188 -5.41 -10.92 16.53
CA THR A 188 -6.28 -9.75 16.42
C THR A 188 -5.57 -8.58 15.77
N TYR A 189 -6.36 -7.68 15.18
CA TYR A 189 -5.84 -6.43 14.62
C TYR A 189 -6.68 -5.23 15.04
N SER A 190 -6.09 -4.05 14.96
CA SER A 190 -6.77 -2.77 15.02
C SER A 190 -6.23 -1.86 13.91
N ILE A 191 -7.13 -1.13 13.24
CA ILE A 191 -6.80 -0.06 12.29
C ILE A 191 -7.29 1.25 12.90
N LEU A 192 -6.34 2.16 13.11
CA LEU A 192 -6.63 3.50 13.59
C LEU A 192 -6.36 4.49 12.44
N ILE A 193 -7.25 5.47 12.33
CA ILE A 193 -6.98 6.67 11.55
C ILE A 193 -6.99 7.81 12.56
N ASP A 194 -5.94 8.62 12.57
CA ASP A 194 -5.91 9.82 13.41
C ASP A 194 -6.13 9.46 14.90
N ASN A 195 -5.41 8.45 15.40
CA ASN A 195 -5.54 7.90 16.76
C ASN A 195 -6.95 7.40 17.15
N ARG A 196 -7.90 7.33 16.22
CA ARG A 196 -9.26 6.80 16.44
C ARG A 196 -9.36 5.41 15.83
N GLU A 197 -9.77 4.43 16.63
CA GLU A 197 -10.02 3.08 16.11
C GLU A 197 -11.20 3.14 15.12
N ARG A 198 -10.92 2.74 13.88
CA ARG A 198 -11.91 2.69 12.79
C ARG A 198 -12.39 1.27 12.58
N GLU A 199 -11.49 0.30 12.77
CA GLU A 199 -11.79 -1.10 12.60
C GLU A 199 -10.97 -1.97 13.55
N SER A 200 -11.55 -3.07 14.01
CA SER A 200 -10.84 -4.10 14.76
C SER A 200 -11.48 -5.47 14.50
N GLY A 201 -10.71 -6.53 14.72
CA GLY A 201 -11.18 -7.88 14.43
C GLY A 201 -10.08 -8.92 14.50
N SER A 202 -10.26 -10.03 13.78
CA SER A 202 -9.33 -11.15 13.76
C SER A 202 -8.92 -11.53 12.35
N LEU A 203 -7.65 -11.91 12.18
CA LEU A 203 -7.13 -12.43 10.91
C LEU A 203 -7.86 -13.72 10.47
N TYR A 204 -8.41 -14.49 11.41
CA TYR A 204 -9.18 -15.71 11.12
C TYR A 204 -10.51 -15.45 10.41
N THR A 205 -11.13 -14.29 10.66
CA THR A 205 -12.47 -13.98 10.15
C THR A 205 -12.43 -13.01 8.98
N ASP A 206 -11.56 -12.01 9.06
CA ASP A 206 -11.62 -10.83 8.21
C ASP A 206 -10.75 -10.95 6.96
N TRP A 207 -9.94 -12.01 6.85
CA TRP A 207 -9.23 -12.41 5.63
C TRP A 207 -9.60 -13.84 5.24
N ASP A 208 -9.57 -14.15 3.94
CA ASP A 208 -9.77 -15.51 3.41
C ASP A 208 -8.46 -16.31 3.38
N ILE A 209 -7.71 -16.33 4.50
CA ILE A 209 -6.43 -17.03 4.58
C ILE A 209 -6.65 -18.52 4.85
N LEU A 210 -7.43 -18.84 5.88
CA LEU A 210 -7.75 -20.21 6.26
C LEU A 210 -9.18 -20.56 5.83
N PRO A 211 -9.46 -21.84 5.48
CA PRO A 211 -10.81 -22.28 5.18
C PRO A 211 -11.73 -22.14 6.41
N PRO A 212 -13.06 -22.13 6.24
CA PRO A 212 -13.98 -21.98 7.37
C PRO A 212 -13.90 -23.18 8.31
N ARG A 213 -13.98 -22.93 9.62
CA ARG A 213 -13.95 -23.98 10.66
C ARG A 213 -15.06 -25.01 10.53
N LYS A 214 -16.24 -24.58 10.04
CA LYS A 214 -17.42 -25.44 9.87
C LYS A 214 -17.99 -25.32 8.47
N ILE A 215 -18.41 -26.46 7.92
CA ILE A 215 -19.09 -26.57 6.63
C ILE A 215 -20.43 -27.29 6.82
N LYS A 216 -21.36 -27.07 5.89
CA LYS A 216 -22.61 -27.84 5.89
C LYS A 216 -22.33 -29.26 5.47
N ASP A 217 -22.90 -30.23 6.18
CA ASP A 217 -22.78 -31.64 5.82
C ASP A 217 -23.52 -31.93 4.51
N VAL A 218 -22.75 -32.11 3.43
CA VAL A 218 -23.28 -32.42 2.10
C VAL A 218 -23.91 -33.81 2.02
N HIS A 219 -23.62 -34.69 2.99
CA HIS A 219 -24.16 -36.04 3.06
C HIS A 219 -25.36 -36.16 4.01
N ALA A 220 -25.66 -35.12 4.78
CA ALA A 220 -26.81 -35.12 5.68
C ALA A 220 -28.13 -35.19 4.90
N LYS A 221 -28.91 -36.22 5.21
CA LYS A 221 -30.26 -36.40 4.68
C LYS A 221 -31.28 -36.05 5.74
N LYS A 222 -32.40 -35.49 5.30
CA LYS A 222 -33.56 -35.29 6.16
C LYS A 222 -34.02 -36.65 6.70
N PRO A 223 -34.12 -36.84 8.03
CA PRO A 223 -34.63 -38.07 8.61
C PRO A 223 -36.06 -38.36 8.15
N ALA A 224 -36.40 -39.63 7.94
CA ALA A 224 -37.73 -40.04 7.47
C ALA A 224 -38.83 -39.74 8.51
N ASP A 225 -38.48 -39.72 9.80
CA ASP A 225 -39.36 -39.39 10.92
C ASP A 225 -39.53 -37.88 11.15
N TRP A 226 -38.88 -37.04 10.33
CA TRP A 226 -38.90 -35.59 10.51
C TRP A 226 -40.12 -34.95 9.82
N ASP A 227 -41.14 -34.63 10.61
CA ASP A 227 -42.32 -33.93 10.13
C ASP A 227 -42.10 -32.42 10.12
N ASP A 228 -42.14 -31.80 8.94
CA ASP A 228 -42.02 -30.34 8.76
C ASP A 228 -43.38 -29.62 8.89
N ARG A 229 -44.48 -30.36 9.07
CA ARG A 229 -45.82 -29.78 9.20
C ARG A 229 -46.02 -29.32 10.63
N GLU A 230 -46.09 -28.01 10.84
CA GLU A 230 -46.39 -27.41 12.13
C GLU A 230 -47.82 -27.76 12.60
N TYR A 231 -48.74 -27.92 11.65
CA TYR A 231 -50.14 -28.29 11.91
C TYR A 231 -50.54 -29.54 11.12
N ILE A 232 -51.24 -30.45 11.78
CA ILE A 232 -51.86 -31.65 11.20
C ILE A 232 -53.37 -31.61 11.43
N ASP A 233 -54.12 -32.32 10.60
CA ASP A 233 -55.57 -32.43 10.81
C ASP A 233 -55.86 -33.31 12.05
N SER A 234 -56.80 -32.87 12.87
CA SER A 234 -57.26 -33.60 14.05
C SER A 234 -57.87 -34.94 13.62
N LEU A 235 -57.39 -36.04 14.20
CA LEU A 235 -57.96 -37.37 13.97
C LEU A 235 -59.29 -37.55 14.70
N ASP A 236 -59.48 -36.84 15.82
CA ASP A 236 -60.67 -36.91 16.67
C ASP A 236 -61.84 -36.05 16.18
N ASP A 237 -61.65 -35.30 15.08
CA ASP A 237 -62.70 -34.47 14.48
C ASP A 237 -63.49 -35.35 13.49
N GLU A 238 -64.28 -36.27 14.04
CA GLU A 238 -65.18 -37.10 13.25
C GLU A 238 -66.33 -36.26 12.71
N LYS A 239 -66.63 -36.48 11.44
CA LYS A 239 -67.71 -35.79 10.76
C LYS A 239 -69.05 -36.32 11.30
N PRO A 240 -70.01 -35.44 11.66
CA PRO A 240 -71.34 -35.88 12.09
C PRO A 240 -72.01 -36.76 11.02
N GLU A 241 -72.66 -37.83 11.45
CA GLU A 241 -73.40 -38.73 10.56
C GLU A 241 -74.46 -37.94 9.78
N GLY A 242 -74.44 -38.04 8.45
CA GLY A 242 -75.38 -37.33 7.58
C GLY A 242 -74.95 -35.93 7.11
N TYR A 243 -73.81 -35.37 7.56
CA TYR A 243 -73.33 -34.06 7.09
C TYR A 243 -73.15 -33.99 5.55
N ASP A 244 -72.70 -35.09 4.92
CA ASP A 244 -72.58 -35.19 3.44
C ASP A 244 -73.91 -35.31 2.70
N LYS A 245 -74.98 -35.66 3.42
CA LYS A 245 -76.30 -35.85 2.85
C LYS A 245 -77.12 -34.55 2.85
N ILE A 246 -76.63 -33.49 3.48
CA ILE A 246 -77.29 -32.17 3.51
C ILE A 246 -77.08 -31.51 2.14
N PRO A 247 -78.13 -31.32 1.32
CA PRO A 247 -77.99 -30.70 0.00
C PRO A 247 -77.71 -29.19 0.16
N PRO A 248 -76.94 -28.59 -0.77
CA PRO A 248 -76.67 -27.15 -0.75
C PRO A 248 -77.92 -26.30 -1.00
N GLU A 249 -78.93 -26.87 -1.64
CA GLU A 249 -80.19 -26.22 -1.98
C GLU A 249 -81.37 -27.09 -1.55
N ILE A 250 -82.38 -26.46 -0.96
CA ILE A 250 -83.67 -27.06 -0.62
C ILE A 250 -84.79 -26.30 -1.33
N SER A 251 -85.93 -26.96 -1.56
CA SER A 251 -87.12 -26.27 -2.04
C SER A 251 -87.57 -25.20 -1.05
N ASP A 252 -87.91 -24.01 -1.53
CA ASP A 252 -88.34 -22.89 -0.68
C ASP A 252 -89.63 -23.26 0.07
N PRO A 253 -89.59 -23.40 1.41
CA PRO A 253 -90.76 -23.79 2.20
C PRO A 253 -91.82 -22.67 2.26
N LYS A 254 -91.48 -21.44 1.86
CA LYS A 254 -92.42 -20.31 1.79
C LYS A 254 -93.01 -20.11 0.41
N ALA A 255 -92.49 -20.79 -0.62
CA ALA A 255 -93.05 -20.70 -1.96
C ALA A 255 -94.41 -21.39 -2.00
N LYS A 256 -95.41 -20.67 -2.50
CA LYS A 256 -96.74 -21.22 -2.80
C LYS A 256 -96.92 -21.24 -4.31
N LYS A 257 -97.59 -22.27 -4.80
CA LYS A 257 -97.98 -22.36 -6.21
C LYS A 257 -98.79 -21.10 -6.57
N PRO A 258 -98.41 -20.35 -7.62
CA PRO A 258 -99.18 -19.21 -8.08
C PRO A 258 -100.61 -19.62 -8.43
N ALA A 259 -101.58 -18.73 -8.16
CA ALA A 259 -103.00 -19.02 -8.43
C ALA A 259 -103.29 -19.22 -9.93
N ASP A 260 -102.49 -18.58 -10.80
CA ASP A 260 -102.63 -18.63 -12.26
C ASP A 260 -101.77 -19.73 -12.92
N TRP A 261 -101.29 -20.73 -12.16
CA TRP A 261 -100.46 -21.81 -12.70
C TRP A 261 -101.29 -22.97 -13.24
N ASP A 262 -101.08 -23.33 -14.51
CA ASP A 262 -101.77 -24.43 -15.17
C ASP A 262 -100.84 -25.67 -15.27
N ASP A 263 -101.20 -26.78 -14.61
CA ASP A 263 -100.35 -27.99 -14.64
C ASP A 263 -100.36 -28.72 -16.00
N GLU A 264 -101.35 -28.47 -16.87
CA GLU A 264 -101.44 -29.08 -18.20
C GLU A 264 -100.55 -28.35 -19.22
N GLU A 265 -100.45 -27.03 -19.13
CA GLU A 265 -99.66 -26.18 -20.04
C GLU A 265 -98.23 -25.89 -19.50
N ASP A 266 -98.07 -25.61 -18.20
CA ASP A 266 -96.77 -25.24 -17.59
C ASP A 266 -96.04 -26.43 -16.94
N GLY A 267 -96.71 -27.57 -16.83
CA GLY A 267 -96.23 -28.79 -16.16
C GLY A 267 -96.37 -28.74 -14.63
N THR A 268 -96.03 -29.85 -13.96
CA THR A 268 -96.15 -29.96 -12.49
C THR A 268 -95.30 -28.90 -11.79
N TRP A 269 -95.96 -27.94 -11.12
CA TRP A 269 -95.28 -26.88 -10.39
C TRP A 269 -94.27 -27.44 -9.36
N ARG A 270 -93.06 -26.88 -9.36
CA ARG A 270 -92.03 -27.19 -8.36
C ARG A 270 -91.58 -25.91 -7.68
N PRO A 271 -91.54 -25.86 -6.34
CA PRO A 271 -91.06 -24.68 -5.62
C PRO A 271 -89.62 -24.34 -6.03
N PRO A 272 -89.27 -23.03 -6.15
CA PRO A 272 -87.90 -22.60 -6.40
C PRO A 272 -86.93 -23.16 -5.36
N LYS A 273 -85.71 -23.46 -5.78
CA LYS A 273 -84.66 -23.88 -4.87
C LYS A 273 -84.02 -22.67 -4.20
N VAL A 274 -83.87 -22.71 -2.89
CA VAL A 274 -83.18 -21.72 -2.07
C VAL A 274 -81.99 -22.35 -1.37
N PRO A 275 -80.94 -21.56 -1.02
CA PRO A 275 -79.80 -22.08 -0.27
C PRO A 275 -80.25 -22.72 1.05
N ASN A 276 -79.79 -23.93 1.31
CA ASN A 276 -80.09 -24.65 2.55
C ASN A 276 -79.33 -24.01 3.72
N PRO A 277 -80.00 -23.42 4.72
CA PRO A 277 -79.32 -22.81 5.87
C PRO A 277 -78.48 -23.81 6.70
N GLU A 278 -78.79 -25.11 6.60
CA GLU A 278 -78.06 -26.16 7.31
C GLU A 278 -76.80 -26.63 6.58
N TYR A 279 -76.62 -26.26 5.30
CA TYR A 279 -75.44 -26.64 4.53
C TYR A 279 -74.23 -25.76 4.89
N LYS A 280 -73.28 -26.35 5.63
CA LYS A 280 -72.06 -25.66 6.10
C LYS A 280 -70.86 -25.78 5.16
N GLY A 281 -71.08 -26.22 3.91
CA GLY A 281 -70.02 -26.45 2.93
C GLY A 281 -69.21 -27.73 3.20
N PRO A 282 -68.18 -28.02 2.39
CA PRO A 282 -67.34 -29.21 2.57
C PRO A 282 -66.67 -29.20 3.95
N SER A 283 -66.82 -30.30 4.70
CA SER A 283 -66.21 -30.44 6.03
C SER A 283 -64.68 -30.34 5.93
N LYS A 284 -64.08 -29.43 6.69
CA LYS A 284 -62.63 -29.29 6.84
C LYS A 284 -62.28 -29.70 8.27
N ARG A 285 -61.38 -30.67 8.43
CA ARG A 285 -60.89 -31.08 9.74
C ARG A 285 -60.18 -29.92 10.43
N LYS A 286 -60.37 -29.78 11.74
CA LYS A 286 -59.61 -28.81 12.53
C LYS A 286 -58.12 -29.12 12.49
N LYS A 287 -57.30 -28.09 12.29
CA LYS A 287 -55.85 -28.21 12.34
C LYS A 287 -55.36 -28.08 13.78
N ILE A 288 -54.64 -29.09 14.27
CA ILE A 288 -53.99 -29.12 15.58
C ILE A 288 -52.47 -29.01 15.43
N LYS A 289 -51.78 -28.50 16.45
CA LYS A 289 -50.31 -28.47 16.45
C LYS A 289 -49.78 -29.88 16.43
N ASN A 290 -48.87 -30.15 15.51
CA ASN A 290 -48.25 -31.46 15.35
C ASN A 290 -47.27 -31.74 16.50
N PRO A 291 -47.53 -32.74 17.36
CA PRO A 291 -46.61 -33.08 18.46
C PRO A 291 -45.22 -33.53 17.96
N ASN A 292 -45.13 -34.01 16.72
CA ASN A 292 -43.90 -34.50 16.10
C ASN A 292 -43.13 -33.41 15.32
N TYR A 293 -43.60 -32.17 15.31
CA TYR A 293 -42.91 -31.07 14.61
C TYR A 293 -41.64 -30.66 15.36
N LYS A 294 -40.48 -30.99 14.77
CA LYS A 294 -39.14 -30.65 15.31
C LYS A 294 -38.57 -29.34 14.75
N GLY A 295 -39.39 -28.55 14.05
CA GLY A 295 -38.96 -27.39 13.27
C GLY A 295 -38.63 -27.75 11.82
N LYS A 296 -38.42 -26.76 10.95
CA LYS A 296 -37.98 -27.02 9.57
C LYS A 296 -36.59 -27.67 9.58
N TRP A 297 -36.46 -28.83 8.96
CA TRP A 297 -35.15 -29.49 8.84
C TRP A 297 -34.12 -28.57 8.18
N ARG A 298 -32.92 -28.52 8.77
CA ARG A 298 -31.77 -27.78 8.24
C ARG A 298 -30.56 -28.71 8.21
N THR A 299 -29.74 -28.58 7.16
CA THR A 299 -28.47 -29.30 7.06
C THR A 299 -27.58 -28.96 8.26
N PRO A 300 -27.08 -29.95 9.01
CA PRO A 300 -26.19 -29.73 10.13
C PRO A 300 -24.85 -29.15 9.66
N TRP A 301 -24.20 -28.42 10.57
CA TRP A 301 -22.82 -27.95 10.38
C TRP A 301 -21.87 -28.96 11.01
N ILE A 302 -20.91 -29.43 10.23
CA ILE A 302 -19.83 -30.32 10.66
C ILE A 302 -18.50 -29.57 10.64
N ASP A 303 -17.53 -30.07 11.39
CA ASP A 303 -16.17 -29.53 11.36
C ASP A 303 -15.56 -29.78 9.98
N ASN A 304 -14.86 -28.77 9.46
CA ASN A 304 -14.28 -28.83 8.13
C ASN A 304 -12.99 -29.67 8.17
N PRO A 305 -12.90 -30.81 7.47
CA PRO A 305 -11.69 -31.64 7.46
C PRO A 305 -10.48 -30.93 6.84
N GLU A 306 -10.70 -29.91 6.01
CA GLU A 306 -9.65 -29.09 5.40
C GLU A 306 -9.18 -27.95 6.33
N PHE A 307 -9.84 -27.73 7.47
CA PHE A 307 -9.42 -26.71 8.42
C PHE A 307 -8.28 -27.22 9.30
N GLU A 308 -7.12 -26.61 9.13
CA GLU A 308 -5.97 -26.73 10.03
C GLU A 308 -5.73 -25.36 10.68
N ASP A 309 -5.62 -25.35 12.02
CA ASP A 309 -5.41 -24.12 12.77
C ASP A 309 -3.93 -23.71 12.71
N ASP A 310 -3.66 -22.47 12.35
CA ASP A 310 -2.32 -21.90 12.34
C ASP A 310 -2.18 -20.88 13.49
N PRO A 311 -1.50 -21.22 14.60
CA PRO A 311 -1.31 -20.29 15.71
C PRO A 311 -0.36 -19.12 15.36
N ASP A 312 0.45 -19.26 14.31
CA ASP A 312 1.37 -18.24 13.83
C ASP A 312 0.77 -17.43 12.66
N LEU A 313 -0.56 -17.45 12.45
CA LEU A 313 -1.26 -16.73 11.37
C LEU A 313 -0.93 -15.22 11.32
N TYR A 314 -0.67 -14.62 12.48
CA TYR A 314 -0.30 -13.20 12.62
C TYR A 314 1.16 -12.90 12.28
N VAL A 315 2.01 -13.93 12.23
CA VAL A 315 3.45 -13.80 12.03
C VAL A 315 3.72 -13.55 10.55
N LEU A 316 4.20 -12.35 10.26
CA LEU A 316 4.64 -12.00 8.93
C LEU A 316 5.95 -12.72 8.61
N LYS A 317 6.19 -12.97 7.32
CA LYS A 317 7.52 -13.37 6.84
C LYS A 317 8.55 -12.32 7.31
N PRO A 318 9.79 -12.73 7.64
CA PRO A 318 10.82 -11.79 8.15
C PRO A 318 10.93 -10.55 7.26
N VAL A 319 10.76 -9.38 7.88
CA VAL A 319 10.72 -8.09 7.21
C VAL A 319 12.09 -7.45 7.29
N LYS A 320 12.56 -6.88 6.19
CA LYS A 320 13.88 -6.24 6.08
C LYS A 320 13.86 -4.91 5.35
N TYR A 321 12.79 -4.59 4.65
CA TYR A 321 12.64 -3.31 3.99
C TYR A 321 11.23 -2.76 4.17
N VAL A 322 11.12 -1.44 4.19
CA VAL A 322 9.87 -0.71 4.00
C VAL A 322 9.94 -0.02 2.65
N GLY A 323 8.85 0.02 1.91
CA GLY A 323 8.81 0.62 0.59
C GLY A 323 7.50 1.31 0.26
N ILE A 324 7.60 2.39 -0.50
CA ILE A 324 6.47 3.06 -1.11
C ILE A 324 6.50 2.70 -2.59
N GLU A 325 5.47 2.02 -3.06
CA GLU A 325 5.28 1.74 -4.49
C GLU A 325 3.85 2.08 -4.86
N VAL A 326 3.67 3.19 -5.58
CA VAL A 326 2.34 3.72 -5.94
C VAL A 326 2.34 4.28 -7.36
N TRP A 327 1.22 4.12 -8.05
CA TRP A 327 0.91 4.88 -9.26
C TRP A 327 0.15 6.14 -8.86
N GLN A 328 0.44 7.29 -9.46
CA GLN A 328 -0.37 8.50 -9.31
C GLN A 328 -0.55 9.22 -10.64
N VAL A 329 -1.81 9.57 -10.94
CA VAL A 329 -2.16 10.44 -12.08
C VAL A 329 -1.71 11.86 -11.80
N LYS A 330 -2.11 12.43 -10.65
CA LYS A 330 -1.65 13.75 -10.17
C LYS A 330 -0.71 13.53 -8.98
N ALA A 331 0.55 13.93 -9.14
CA ALA A 331 1.54 13.82 -8.08
C ALA A 331 1.38 14.96 -7.04
N GLY A 332 1.92 14.77 -5.84
CA GLY A 332 1.81 15.72 -4.74
C GLY A 332 1.58 15.08 -3.37
N SER A 333 1.45 13.76 -3.29
CA SER A 333 1.26 13.06 -2.02
C SER A 333 2.51 13.14 -1.19
N LEU A 334 2.39 13.69 0.01
CA LEU A 334 3.46 13.86 0.96
C LEU A 334 3.41 12.72 1.98
N PHE A 335 4.43 11.88 2.01
CA PHE A 335 4.60 10.80 2.99
C PHE A 335 5.58 11.25 4.06
N ASP A 336 5.26 10.97 5.31
CA ASP A 336 6.08 11.35 6.45
C ASP A 336 5.78 10.49 7.70
N ASN A 337 6.60 10.59 8.74
CA ASN A 337 6.40 9.98 10.06
C ASN A 337 6.21 8.46 10.01
N ILE A 338 7.04 7.76 9.23
CA ILE A 338 6.95 6.31 9.06
C ILE A 338 7.55 5.62 10.29
N LEU A 339 6.73 4.89 11.01
CA LEU A 339 7.06 4.21 12.25
C LEU A 339 6.69 2.73 12.18
N ILE A 340 7.64 1.88 12.57
CA ILE A 340 7.46 0.46 12.80
C ILE A 340 7.98 0.15 14.21
N CYS A 341 7.12 -0.34 15.09
CA CYS A 341 7.48 -0.68 16.47
C CYS A 341 6.59 -1.81 17.00
N ASP A 342 6.81 -2.21 18.25
CA ASP A 342 5.99 -3.20 18.95
C ASP A 342 5.08 -2.62 20.06
N ASP A 343 5.08 -1.30 20.23
CA ASP A 343 4.27 -0.61 21.24
C ASP A 343 3.21 0.33 20.63
N PRO A 344 1.92 -0.05 20.71
CA PRO A 344 0.81 0.80 20.31
C PRO A 344 0.72 2.13 21.07
N GLN A 345 1.21 2.19 22.32
CA GLN A 345 1.12 3.39 23.13
C GLN A 345 2.11 4.45 22.64
N TYR A 346 3.37 4.07 22.42
CA TYR A 346 4.36 4.93 21.78
C TYR A 346 3.86 5.46 20.41
N ALA A 347 3.28 4.60 19.58
CA ALA A 347 2.74 5.04 18.29
C ALA A 347 1.67 6.14 18.43
N LYS A 348 0.77 6.02 19.41
CA LYS A 348 -0.24 7.06 19.71
C LYS A 348 0.40 8.36 20.19
N GLU A 349 1.47 8.28 20.99
CA GLU A 349 2.19 9.44 21.49
C GLU A 349 2.84 10.23 20.37
N VAL A 350 3.45 9.56 19.38
CA VAL A 350 4.01 10.20 18.18
C VAL A 350 2.94 11.01 17.42
N VAL A 351 1.76 10.44 17.21
CA VAL A 351 0.65 11.15 16.57
C VAL A 351 0.25 12.39 17.38
N ASN A 352 0.12 12.25 18.70
CA ASN A 352 -0.26 13.35 19.58
C ASN A 352 0.80 14.47 19.61
N GLU A 353 2.10 14.11 19.61
CA GLU A 353 3.23 15.04 19.53
C GLU A 353 3.14 15.90 18.27
N ILE A 354 3.01 15.26 17.10
CA ILE A 354 2.96 15.92 15.80
C ILE A 354 1.71 16.78 15.67
N TRP A 355 0.60 16.30 16.21
CA TRP A 355 -0.65 17.05 16.23
C TRP A 355 -0.65 18.25 17.17
N ALA A 356 0.06 18.16 18.29
CA ALA A 356 0.24 19.28 19.20
C ALA A 356 1.07 20.38 18.52
N LYS A 357 2.13 20.01 17.79
CA LYS A 357 2.96 20.93 16.99
C LYS A 357 2.15 21.62 15.89
N ASN A 358 1.30 20.86 15.18
CA ASN A 358 0.53 21.36 14.03
C ASN A 358 -0.91 21.83 14.37
N ARG A 359 -1.20 22.15 15.64
CA ARG A 359 -2.57 22.40 16.14
C ARG A 359 -3.21 23.66 15.55
N GLU A 360 -2.47 24.76 15.50
CA GLU A 360 -2.99 26.06 15.06
C GLU A 360 -3.37 26.03 13.58
N VAL A 361 -2.45 25.55 12.75
CA VAL A 361 -2.64 25.39 11.31
C VAL A 361 -3.82 24.47 10.99
N ARG A 362 -3.96 23.36 11.71
CA ARG A 362 -5.11 22.46 11.54
C ARG A 362 -6.44 23.14 11.88
N ASN A 363 -6.51 23.90 12.96
CA ASN A 363 -7.75 24.57 13.36
C ASN A 363 -8.18 25.59 12.32
N ILE A 364 -7.22 26.33 11.74
CA ILE A 364 -7.48 27.26 10.64
C ILE A 364 -8.14 26.52 9.47
N TYR A 365 -7.52 25.44 8.98
CA TYR A 365 -8.04 24.70 7.83
C TYR A 365 -9.32 23.89 8.10
N LYS A 366 -9.58 23.53 9.36
CA LYS A 366 -10.77 22.76 9.75
C LYS A 366 -12.02 23.62 9.91
N ASP A 367 -11.85 24.87 10.34
CA ASP A 367 -12.95 25.84 10.53
C ASP A 367 -13.28 26.57 9.22
N SER A 368 -12.29 26.70 8.34
CA SER A 368 -12.48 27.26 7.02
C SER A 368 -12.96 26.20 6.04
N SER A 369 -14.25 26.20 5.70
CA SER A 369 -14.76 25.59 4.45
C SER A 369 -14.30 26.39 3.22
N ILE A 370 -13.00 26.73 3.16
CA ILE A 370 -12.37 27.66 2.22
C ILE A 370 -11.41 26.84 1.36
N ASP A 371 -11.57 26.94 0.05
CA ASP A 371 -10.61 26.40 -0.91
C ASP A 371 -9.25 27.11 -0.73
N PRO A 372 -8.11 26.38 -0.63
CA PRO A 372 -6.79 26.93 -0.30
C PRO A 372 -6.20 27.93 -1.31
N ILE A 373 -6.95 28.33 -2.33
CA ILE A 373 -6.54 29.29 -3.36
C ILE A 373 -6.81 30.73 -2.93
N GLU A 374 -7.76 30.99 -2.02
CA GLU A 374 -8.26 32.35 -1.77
C GLU A 374 -7.69 33.09 -0.54
N THR A 375 -6.82 32.49 0.30
CA THR A 375 -6.26 33.21 1.46
C THR A 375 -4.76 33.00 1.67
N PRO A 376 -3.90 33.72 0.92
CA PRO A 376 -2.46 33.80 1.21
C PRO A 376 -2.14 34.58 2.49
N ASP A 377 -3.06 35.44 2.96
CA ASP A 377 -2.73 36.51 3.91
C ASP A 377 -2.85 36.15 5.41
N LEU A 378 -3.29 34.93 5.77
CA LEU A 378 -3.44 34.58 7.18
C LEU A 378 -2.15 34.07 7.88
N PHE A 379 -1.03 34.01 7.17
CA PHE A 379 0.27 33.52 7.69
C PHE A 379 1.41 34.57 7.59
N LEU A 380 1.08 35.85 7.72
CA LEU A 380 2.02 36.97 7.74
C LEU A 380 2.56 37.28 9.15
N PHE A 381 3.21 36.31 9.81
CA PHE A 381 4.10 36.58 10.95
C PHE A 381 5.44 35.86 10.75
N ASN A 382 6.14 36.22 9.65
CA ASN A 382 7.61 36.26 9.48
C ASN A 382 7.98 36.42 7.98
N VAL A 383 7.38 37.39 7.28
CA VAL A 383 7.51 37.46 5.81
C VAL A 383 8.74 38.22 5.31
N ASP A 384 9.39 39.04 6.13
CA ASP A 384 10.55 39.81 5.68
C ASP A 384 11.79 38.95 5.41
N THR A 385 11.92 37.77 6.03
CA THR A 385 13.01 36.82 5.74
C THR A 385 12.69 35.89 4.57
N SER A 386 11.43 35.49 4.39
CA SER A 386 11.03 34.51 3.37
C SER A 386 11.03 35.06 1.93
N GLN A 387 10.72 36.35 1.74
CA GLN A 387 10.76 36.97 0.42
C GLN A 387 12.20 37.07 -0.10
N ALA A 388 13.14 37.47 0.77
CA ALA A 388 14.56 37.51 0.44
C ALA A 388 15.13 36.11 0.16
N GLU A 389 14.68 35.08 0.88
CA GLU A 389 15.11 33.69 0.64
C GLU A 389 14.49 33.08 -0.63
N MET A 390 13.23 33.38 -0.96
CA MET A 390 12.61 32.97 -2.22
C MET A 390 13.24 33.67 -3.42
N GLU A 391 13.52 34.98 -3.34
CA GLU A 391 14.22 35.71 -4.38
C GLU A 391 15.64 35.18 -4.58
N ALA A 392 16.37 34.90 -3.49
CA ALA A 392 17.69 34.29 -3.55
C ALA A 392 17.67 32.87 -4.14
N PHE A 393 16.63 32.07 -3.84
CA PHE A 393 16.46 30.73 -4.41
C PHE A 393 16.11 30.79 -5.90
N GLU A 394 15.23 31.71 -6.31
CA GLU A 394 14.86 31.89 -7.72
C GLU A 394 16.05 32.41 -8.54
N GLU A 395 16.87 33.30 -7.98
CA GLU A 395 18.11 33.78 -8.60
C GLU A 395 19.16 32.66 -8.69
N ALA A 396 19.35 31.86 -7.63
CA ALA A 396 20.24 30.70 -7.64
C ALA A 396 19.79 29.64 -8.66
N GLU A 397 18.48 29.42 -8.82
CA GLU A 397 17.95 28.49 -9.81
C GLU A 397 18.08 29.03 -11.24
N LYS A 398 17.90 30.33 -11.46
CA LYS A 398 18.19 30.99 -12.76
C LYS A 398 19.67 30.84 -13.11
N MET A 399 20.58 31.06 -12.15
CA MET A 399 22.02 30.86 -12.34
C MET A 399 22.38 29.41 -12.65
N ARG A 400 21.75 28.44 -11.96
CA ARG A 400 21.96 27.00 -12.21
C ARG A 400 21.49 26.61 -13.61
N LYS A 401 20.29 27.03 -14.02
CA LYS A 401 19.75 26.77 -15.37
C LYS A 401 20.63 27.39 -16.46
N ALA A 402 21.08 28.63 -16.26
CA ALA A 402 22.00 29.30 -17.19
C ALA A 402 23.33 28.55 -17.31
N ARG A 403 23.89 28.05 -16.20
CA ARG A 403 25.12 27.25 -16.21
C ARG A 403 24.94 25.91 -16.91
N GLU A 404 23.82 25.21 -16.67
CA GLU A 404 23.50 23.94 -17.35
C GLU A 404 23.30 24.15 -18.85
N GLU A 405 22.67 25.26 -19.26
CA GLU A 405 22.48 25.60 -20.67
C GLU A 405 23.80 25.99 -21.35
N GLU A 406 24.68 26.71 -20.67
CA GLU A 406 26.04 27.04 -21.11
C GLU A 406 26.91 25.77 -21.27
N GLU A 407 26.83 24.84 -20.32
CA GLU A 407 27.53 23.54 -20.39
C GLU A 407 26.96 22.66 -21.51
N ALA A 408 25.64 22.63 -21.69
CA ALA A 408 24.99 21.93 -22.80
C ALA A 408 25.37 22.54 -24.16
N ARG A 409 25.48 23.87 -24.27
CA ARG A 409 25.96 24.56 -25.46
C ARG A 409 27.41 24.18 -25.77
N ARG A 410 28.31 24.23 -24.78
CA ARG A 410 29.71 23.79 -24.94
C ARG A 410 29.81 22.33 -25.38
N ALA A 411 28.99 21.44 -24.81
CA ALA A 411 28.95 20.04 -25.22
C ALA A 411 28.46 19.86 -26.67
N ARG A 412 27.49 20.65 -27.13
CA ARG A 412 27.04 20.65 -28.53
C ARG A 412 28.12 21.13 -29.49
N GLU A 413 28.80 22.23 -29.16
CA GLU A 413 29.92 22.76 -29.96
C GLU A 413 31.10 21.78 -30.03
N GLU A 414 31.44 21.16 -28.91
CA GLU A 414 32.49 20.14 -28.86
C GLU A 414 32.08 18.88 -29.66
N GLY A 415 30.80 18.49 -29.56
CA GLY A 415 30.20 17.42 -30.37
C GLY A 415 30.29 17.70 -31.87
N GLU A 416 30.00 18.93 -32.30
CA GLU A 416 30.16 19.36 -33.69
C GLU A 416 31.63 19.35 -34.14
N LYS A 417 32.56 19.84 -33.31
CA LYS A 417 33.99 19.79 -33.60
C LYS A 417 34.45 18.36 -33.79
N ARG A 418 34.08 17.45 -32.88
CA ARG A 418 34.37 16.01 -32.98
C ARG A 418 33.73 15.39 -34.22
N ARG A 419 32.54 15.83 -34.64
CA ARG A 419 31.88 15.38 -35.89
C ARG A 419 32.66 15.84 -37.12
N LYS A 420 33.00 17.13 -37.21
CA LYS A 420 33.80 17.71 -38.31
C LYS A 420 35.18 17.04 -38.41
N GLU A 421 35.82 16.76 -37.29
CA GLU A 421 37.11 16.05 -37.26
C GLU A 421 36.97 14.60 -37.75
N ARG A 422 35.88 13.90 -37.37
CA ARG A 422 35.56 12.56 -37.88
C ARG A 422 35.34 12.58 -39.39
N ASP A 423 34.61 13.56 -39.91
CA ASP A 423 34.35 13.73 -41.34
C ASP A 423 35.63 14.07 -42.11
N LEU A 424 36.52 14.90 -41.56
CA LEU A 424 37.83 15.17 -42.12
C LEU A 424 38.73 13.93 -42.12
N ARG A 425 38.72 13.13 -41.05
CA ARG A 425 39.44 11.86 -40.96
C ARG A 425 38.91 10.85 -41.97
N TYR A 426 37.59 10.77 -42.14
CA TYR A 426 36.94 9.94 -43.16
C TYR A 426 37.31 10.38 -44.58
N LYS A 427 37.26 11.69 -44.88
CA LYS A 427 37.69 12.26 -46.17
C LYS A 427 39.18 12.01 -46.44
N ARG A 428 40.07 12.13 -45.44
CA ARG A 428 41.49 11.78 -45.57
C ARG A 428 41.68 10.29 -45.87
N ARG A 429 40.98 9.40 -45.15
CA ARG A 429 41.02 7.94 -45.43
C ARG A 429 40.53 7.62 -46.84
N ARG A 430 39.48 8.29 -47.33
CA ARG A 430 38.98 8.13 -48.70
C ARG A 430 39.99 8.63 -49.75
N ARG A 431 40.71 9.72 -49.45
CA ARG A 431 41.78 10.25 -50.32
C ARG A 431 43.00 9.32 -50.39
N VAL A 432 43.38 8.70 -49.27
CA VAL A 432 44.45 7.68 -49.21
C VAL A 432 44.02 6.38 -49.90
N SER A 433 42.76 5.98 -49.77
CA SER A 433 42.21 4.83 -50.50
C SER A 433 42.15 5.04 -52.03
N PHE A 434 42.06 6.30 -52.49
CA PHE A 434 42.09 6.63 -53.92
C PHE A 434 43.52 6.69 -54.49
N LEU A 435 44.53 6.92 -53.65
CA LEU A 435 45.95 6.92 -54.03
C LEU A 435 46.58 5.52 -54.05
N LEU A 436 45.92 4.50 -53.49
CA LEU A 436 46.40 3.12 -53.43
C LEU A 436 45.80 2.21 -54.53
N SER A 437 45.01 2.75 -55.46
CA SER A 437 44.31 1.95 -56.49
C SER A 437 44.77 2.20 -57.93
N THR A 438 46.00 2.66 -58.15
CA THR A 438 46.58 2.76 -59.50
C THR A 438 47.46 1.54 -59.81
N PRO A 439 47.29 0.87 -60.96
CA PRO A 439 48.02 -0.36 -61.31
C PRO A 439 49.50 -0.09 -61.68
N PRO A 440 50.40 -1.09 -61.59
CA PRO A 440 51.83 -0.90 -61.83
C PRO A 440 52.16 -1.02 -63.32
N VAL A 441 53.02 -0.13 -63.84
CA VAL A 441 53.70 -0.26 -65.14
C VAL A 441 55.09 0.43 -65.07
N PRO A 442 56.06 0.12 -65.96
CA PRO A 442 57.34 -0.43 -65.55
C PRO A 442 58.53 0.53 -65.80
N TYR A 443 59.70 0.12 -65.26
CA TYR A 443 61.07 0.50 -65.62
C TYR A 443 61.30 1.60 -66.68
N LEU A 444 62.10 2.61 -66.32
CA LEU A 444 63.24 3.10 -67.13
C LEU A 444 64.13 4.07 -66.31
N SER A 445 65.34 4.28 -66.83
CA SER A 445 66.63 4.50 -66.17
C SER A 445 67.06 5.94 -65.88
N SER A 446 68.25 6.04 -65.24
CA SER A 446 69.21 7.16 -65.10
C SER A 446 69.05 8.02 -63.83
N SER A 447 69.96 7.84 -62.86
CA SER A 447 71.23 8.57 -62.64
C SER A 447 71.04 9.92 -61.92
N SER A 448 71.29 9.94 -60.60
CA SER A 448 72.29 10.81 -59.92
C SER A 448 71.57 11.95 -59.17
N PHE A 449 71.88 12.42 -57.95
CA PHE A 449 72.90 12.19 -56.92
C PHE A 449 72.50 13.05 -55.68
N PHE A 450 72.94 12.66 -54.48
CA PHE A 450 73.20 13.44 -53.24
C PHE A 450 72.09 13.99 -52.30
N TRP A 451 72.02 13.33 -51.13
CA TRP A 451 72.05 13.79 -49.71
C TRP A 451 71.14 14.92 -49.18
N ALA A 452 70.34 14.59 -48.15
CA ALA A 452 70.46 15.15 -46.79
C ALA A 452 69.51 14.46 -45.79
N VAL A 453 70.09 13.93 -44.71
CA VAL A 453 69.40 13.39 -43.52
C VAL A 453 69.02 14.56 -42.61
N SER A 454 67.79 14.59 -42.09
CA SER A 454 67.45 15.37 -40.88
C SER A 454 66.28 14.72 -40.13
N TYR A 455 66.54 14.44 -38.86
CA TYR A 455 65.70 13.71 -37.90
C TYR A 455 64.40 14.45 -37.53
N LEU A 456 63.35 13.66 -37.33
CA LEU A 456 62.13 14.02 -36.61
C LEU A 456 62.36 13.79 -35.10
N SER A 457 62.00 14.77 -34.27
CA SER A 457 61.68 14.52 -32.86
C SER A 457 60.49 15.38 -32.45
N SER A 458 59.37 14.72 -32.16
CA SER A 458 58.18 15.29 -31.55
C SER A 458 58.34 15.27 -30.03
N SER A 459 58.20 16.42 -29.38
CA SER A 459 58.07 16.53 -27.93
C SER A 459 56.64 16.89 -27.57
N PHE A 460 55.97 16.00 -26.82
CA PHE A 460 54.77 16.29 -26.06
C PHE A 460 55.16 17.04 -24.77
N LEU A 461 54.47 18.14 -24.45
CA LEU A 461 54.49 18.75 -23.12
C LEU A 461 53.07 18.74 -22.54
N ILE A 462 52.97 18.13 -21.37
CA ILE A 462 51.84 18.19 -20.44
C ILE A 462 51.96 19.51 -19.66
N TRP A 463 50.86 20.25 -19.50
CA TRP A 463 50.80 21.40 -18.59
C TRP A 463 49.80 21.10 -17.47
N GLN A 464 50.28 21.15 -16.24
CA GLN A 464 49.49 21.21 -15.02
C GLN A 464 49.70 22.60 -14.41
N LYS A 465 48.59 23.29 -14.14
CA LYS A 465 48.52 24.63 -13.54
C LYS A 465 48.82 24.53 -12.04
N ASN A 466 49.73 25.35 -11.53
CA ASN A 466 49.62 25.86 -10.16
C ASN A 466 50.35 27.20 -9.94
N ASN A 467 49.78 27.96 -9.01
CA ASN A 467 49.98 29.38 -8.74
C ASN A 467 51.34 29.77 -8.15
N ASN A 468 51.77 30.97 -8.56
CA ASN A 468 52.51 32.02 -7.85
C ASN A 468 53.90 31.73 -7.22
N ASN A 469 54.82 32.60 -7.66
CA ASN A 469 56.11 33.02 -7.08
C ASN A 469 57.39 32.34 -7.58
N VAL A 470 58.36 33.23 -7.86
CA VAL A 470 59.53 33.07 -8.72
C VAL A 470 60.80 33.12 -7.85
N THR A 471 61.58 32.04 -7.89
CA THR A 471 63.06 31.89 -7.69
C THR A 471 63.68 32.29 -6.33
N PHE A 472 64.73 31.63 -5.78
CA PHE A 472 66.07 31.37 -6.36
C PHE A 472 66.94 30.41 -5.48
N LEU A 473 67.98 29.80 -6.11
CA LEU A 473 69.26 29.22 -5.57
C LEU A 473 69.33 27.71 -5.17
N PRO A 474 70.53 27.05 -5.18
CA PRO A 474 71.03 26.28 -6.33
C PRO A 474 71.50 24.83 -6.02
N SER A 475 71.75 24.10 -7.10
CA SER A 475 72.65 22.95 -7.32
C SER A 475 73.34 22.28 -6.12
N ILE A 476 73.06 20.98 -5.92
CA ILE A 476 74.06 20.02 -5.42
C ILE A 476 74.01 18.76 -6.30
N HIS A 477 75.15 18.50 -6.95
CA HIS A 477 75.54 17.23 -7.59
C HIS A 477 75.75 16.14 -6.54
N TYR A 478 75.44 14.88 -6.84
CA TYR A 478 76.29 13.68 -6.65
C TYR A 478 75.55 12.41 -7.15
N PRO A 479 76.26 11.28 -7.42
CA PRO A 479 76.23 10.64 -8.72
C PRO A 479 75.61 9.23 -8.74
N LEU A 480 75.42 8.77 -9.97
CA LEU A 480 75.15 7.41 -10.44
C LEU A 480 76.07 6.34 -9.82
N LEU A 481 75.52 5.15 -9.57
CA LEU A 481 76.11 3.82 -9.79
C LEU A 481 74.96 2.77 -9.73
N PRO A 482 75.12 1.56 -10.31
CA PRO A 482 74.19 1.05 -11.32
C PRO A 482 73.74 -0.41 -11.08
N HIS A 483 72.96 -0.91 -12.04
CA HIS A 483 72.78 -2.32 -12.38
C HIS A 483 72.17 -3.26 -11.33
N ILE A 484 70.88 -3.60 -11.51
CA ILE A 484 70.44 -5.00 -11.48
C ILE A 484 69.50 -5.25 -12.67
N THR A 485 69.77 -6.37 -13.32
CA THR A 485 69.31 -6.90 -14.60
C THR A 485 67.87 -7.46 -14.60
N PHE A 486 67.33 -7.47 -15.81
CA PHE A 486 66.09 -8.05 -16.31
C PHE A 486 65.71 -9.44 -15.78
N HIS A 487 64.40 -9.66 -15.59
CA HIS A 487 63.72 -10.83 -16.12
C HIS A 487 62.34 -10.46 -16.70
N LEU A 488 62.19 -10.72 -18.00
CA LEU A 488 60.97 -10.75 -18.79
C LEU A 488 60.21 -12.09 -18.59
N PHE A 489 59.02 -12.17 -19.19
CA PHE A 489 58.07 -13.29 -19.43
C PHE A 489 56.74 -13.07 -18.68
N TYR A 490 55.52 -13.06 -19.28
CA TYR A 490 54.97 -13.20 -20.65
C TYR A 490 53.48 -12.74 -20.52
N ILE A 491 52.91 -11.86 -21.38
CA ILE A 491 51.96 -12.14 -22.49
C ILE A 491 50.94 -13.28 -22.13
N SER A 492 49.62 -13.15 -22.16
CA SER A 492 48.72 -12.58 -23.18
C SER A 492 47.30 -12.31 -22.65
N LEU A 493 46.62 -11.39 -23.34
CA LEU A 493 45.17 -11.25 -23.53
C LEU A 493 44.48 -12.54 -24.00
#